data_AF-A0A1Q6Q676-F1
#
_entry.id   AF-A0A1Q6Q676-F1
#
_cell.length_a   1.000
_cell.length_b   1.000
_cell.length_c   1.000
_cell.angle_alpha   90.00
_cell.angle_beta   90.00
_cell.angle_gamma   90.00
#
_symmetry.space_group_name_H-M   'P 1'
#
loop_
_entity.id
_entity.type
_entity.pdbx_description
1 polymer ?
#
loop_
_entity_poly.entity_id
_entity_poly.type
_entity_poly.pdbx_seq_one_letter_code
_entity_poly.pdbx_strand_id
1 'polypeptide(L)' 'MVPSELIELLKYMQHSTDEVSGACESKRIQEMHRRVCQIRASEKTEVKYMQTWEEKIQNEKAAEG' A
#
# COMPACT_ATOMS: atom_id res chain seq x y z
N MET A 1 7.31 7.80 16.19
CA MET A 1 7.71 8.85 15.22
C MET A 1 8.35 8.13 14.05
N VAL A 2 7.76 8.21 12.86
CA VAL A 2 8.31 7.54 11.67
C VAL A 2 9.47 8.40 11.13
N PRO A 3 10.64 7.83 10.81
CA PRO A 3 11.77 8.61 10.29
C PRO A 3 11.42 9.30 8.97
N SER A 4 11.77 10.57 8.83
CA SER A 4 11.51 11.36 7.61
C SER A 4 12.13 10.73 6.37
N GLU A 5 13.34 10.16 6.52
CA GLU A 5 14.05 9.44 5.45
C GLU A 5 13.25 8.23 4.93
N LEU A 6 12.52 7.53 5.81
CA LEU A 6 11.67 6.42 5.41
C LEU A 6 10.46 6.91 4.59
N ILE A 7 9.88 8.06 4.96
CA ILE A 7 8.74 8.67 4.25
C ILE A 7 9.16 9.16 2.86
N GLU A 8 10.31 9.83 2.76
CA GLU A 8 10.86 10.29 1.47
C GLU A 8 11.27 9.12 0.57
N LEU A 9 11.84 8.07 1.15
CA LEU A 9 12.18 6.85 0.43
C LEU A 9 10.94 6.12 -0.10
N LEU A 10 9.86 6.06 0.68
CA LEU A 10 8.59 5.48 0.25
C LEU A 10 7.96 6.29 -0.90
N LYS A 11 8.01 7.63 -0.84
CA LYS A 11 7.56 8.50 -1.94
C LYS A 11 8.40 8.31 -3.20
N TYR A 12 9.73 8.26 -3.06
CA TYR A 12 10.63 7.98 -4.18
C TYR A 12 10.32 6.64 -4.84
N MET A 13 10.11 5.58 -4.04
CA MET A 13 9.75 4.26 -4.55
C MET A 13 8.34 4.17 -5.14
N GLN A 14 7.41 5.01 -4.69
CA GLN A 14 6.07 5.13 -5.28
C GLN A 14 6.11 5.72 -6.69
N HIS A 15 7.13 6.53 -6.99
CA HIS A 15 7.34 7.17 -8.30
C HIS A 15 8.33 6.42 -9.21
N SER A 16 9.21 5.58 -8.67
CA SER A 16 10.04 4.68 -9.47
C SER A 16 9.18 3.51 -9.97
N THR A 17 8.78 3.53 -11.24
CA THR A 17 8.00 2.48 -11.89
C THR A 17 8.70 1.11 -11.82
N ASP A 18 7.90 0.03 -11.76
CA ASP A 18 8.30 -1.40 -11.80
C ASP A 18 9.35 -1.71 -12.89
N GLU A 19 9.44 -0.89 -13.94
CA GLU A 19 10.36 -1.00 -15.06
C GLU A 19 11.85 -0.82 -14.66
N VAL A 20 12.16 0.01 -13.65
CA VAL A 20 13.55 0.29 -13.23
C VAL A 20 14.04 -0.70 -12.16
N SER A 21 13.13 -1.22 -11.32
CA SER A 21 13.49 -2.15 -10.25
C SER A 21 13.78 -3.57 -10.77
N GLY A 22 13.14 -3.99 -11.87
CA GLY A 22 13.40 -5.28 -12.54
C GLY A 22 14.76 -5.36 -13.23
N ALA A 23 15.32 -4.23 -13.67
CA ALA A 23 16.64 -4.14 -14.32
C ALA A 23 17.80 -3.94 -13.33
N CYS A 24 17.51 -3.78 -12.03
CA CYS A 24 18.53 -3.47 -11.03
C CYS A 24 19.14 -4.75 -10.42
N GLU A 25 20.45 -4.96 -10.62
CA GLU A 25 21.19 -6.11 -10.06
C GLU A 25 21.45 -6.03 -8.54
N SER A 26 21.14 -4.88 -7.92
CA SER A 26 21.37 -4.68 -6.49
C SER A 26 20.31 -5.40 -5.64
N LYS A 27 20.72 -6.49 -4.97
CA LYS A 27 19.87 -7.26 -4.05
C LYS A 27 19.21 -6.42 -2.97
N ARG A 28 19.88 -5.38 -2.48
CA ARG A 28 19.35 -4.48 -1.43
C ARG A 28 18.19 -3.62 -1.95
N ILE A 29 18.28 -3.17 -3.21
CA ILE A 29 17.21 -2.41 -3.87
C ILE A 29 16.01 -3.32 -4.15
N GLN A 30 16.25 -4.57 -4.60
CA GLN A 30 15.18 -5.55 -4.79
C GLN A 30 14.44 -5.87 -3.47
N GLU A 31 15.16 -6.03 -2.37
CA GLU A 31 14.53 -6.28 -1.07
C GLU A 31 13.72 -5.09 -0.56
N MET A 32 14.23 -3.87 -0.77
CA MET A 32 13.47 -2.65 -0.47
C MET A 32 12.19 -2.57 -1.30
N HIS A 33 12.26 -2.80 -2.62
CA HIS A 33 11.09 -2.83 -3.50
C HIS A 33 10.05 -3.86 -3.05
N ARG A 34 10.50 -5.06 -2.68
CA ARG A 34 9.62 -6.12 -2.16
C ARG A 34 8.86 -5.67 -0.92
N ARG A 35 9.55 -5.03 0.05
CA ARG A 35 8.92 -4.54 1.28
C ARG A 35 7.90 -3.44 0.98
N VAL A 36 8.20 -2.52 0.07
CA VAL A 36 7.25 -1.46 -0.34
C VAL A 36 6.02 -2.05 -1.03
N CYS A 37 6.21 -2.99 -1.96
CA CYS A 37 5.09 -3.67 -2.61
C CYS A 37 4.20 -4.43 -1.63
N GLN A 38 4.79 -5.05 -0.60
CA GLN A 38 4.02 -5.69 0.48
C GLN A 38 3.21 -4.68 1.29
N ILE A 39 3.82 -3.56 1.71
CA ILE A 39 3.12 -2.51 2.46
C ILE A 39 1.96 -1.95 1.63
N ARG A 40 2.16 -1.70 0.32
CA ARG A 40 1.11 -1.23 -0.60
C ARG A 40 -0.02 -2.24 -0.76
N ALA A 41 0.29 -3.54 -0.76
CA ALA A 41 -0.72 -4.59 -0.80
C ALA A 41 -1.53 -4.67 0.50
N SER A 42 -0.88 -4.48 1.66
CA SER A 42 -1.53 -4.40 2.96
C SER A 42 -2.45 -3.18 3.06
N GLU A 43 -1.99 -1.99 2.66
CA GLU A 43 -2.80 -0.76 2.66
C GLU A 43 -4.06 -0.91 1.79
N LYS A 44 -3.92 -1.49 0.59
CA LYS A 44 -5.07 -1.81 -0.28
C LYS A 44 -6.04 -2.82 0.35
N THR A 45 -5.55 -3.71 1.21
CA THR A 45 -6.38 -4.71 1.89
C THR A 45 -7.14 -4.10 3.05
N GLU A 46 -6.50 -3.23 3.84
CA GLU A 46 -7.15 -2.50 4.95
C GLU A 46 -8.23 -1.54 4.44
N VAL A 47 -7.97 -0.82 3.34
CA VAL A 47 -8.97 0.05 2.69
C VAL A 47 -10.17 -0.74 2.19
N LYS A 48 -9.95 -1.90 1.56
CA LYS A 48 -11.04 -2.79 1.12
C LYS A 48 -11.88 -3.30 2.29
N TYR A 49 -11.24 -3.65 3.40
CA TYR A 49 -11.94 -4.10 4.59
C TYR A 49 -12.83 -2.99 5.16
N MET A 50 -12.32 -1.76 5.23
CA MET A 50 -13.08 -0.60 5.69
C MET A 50 -14.26 -0.27 4.77
N GLN A 51 -14.05 -0.27 3.45
CA GLN A 51 -15.12 -0.07 2.46
C GLN A 51 -16.23 -1.12 2.60
N THR A 52 -15.86 -2.40 2.69
CA THR A 52 -16.83 -3.49 2.86
C THR A 52 -17.65 -3.33 4.15
N TRP A 53 -17.01 -2.86 5.22
CA TRP A 53 -17.65 -2.64 6.51
C TRP A 53 -18.64 -1.46 6.45
N GLU A 54 -18.26 -0.36 5.80
CA GLU A 54 -19.13 0.80 5.56
C GLU A 54 -20.36 0.42 4.71
N GLU A 55 -20.16 -0.35 3.63
CA GLU A 55 -21.26 -0.84 2.78
C GLU A 55 -22.24 -1.72 3.55
N LYS A 56 -21.72 -2.59 4.43
CA LYS A 56 -22.56 -3.46 5.27
C LYS A 56 -23.45 -2.63 6.20
N ILE A 57 -22.89 -1.62 6.87
CA ILE A 57 -23.65 -0.73 7.77
C ILE A 57 -24.69 0.07 7.00
N GLN A 58 -24.36 0.57 5.81
CA GLN A 58 -25.32 1.29 4.97
C GLN A 58 -26.49 0.39 4.57
N ASN A 59 -26.23 -0.88 4.22
CA ASN A 59 -27.26 -1.83 3.86
C ASN A 59 -28.15 -2.22 5.05
N GLU A 60 -27.58 -2.38 6.25
CA GLU A 60 -28.34 -2.62 7.49
C GLU A 60 -29.27 -1.45 7.79
N LYS A 61 -28.79 -0.20 7.70
CA LYS A 61 -29.60 1.01 7.90
C LYS A 61 -30.71 1.16 6.86
N ALA A 62 -30.46 0.78 5.62
CA ALA A 62 -31.45 0.85 4.54
C ALA A 62 -32.56 -0.21 4.69
N ALA A 63 -32.30 -1.32 5.38
CA ALA A 63 -33.28 -2.38 5.62
C ALA A 63 -34.21 -2.11 6.82
N GLU A 64 -33.88 -1.13 7.67
CA GLU A 64 -34.64 -0.77 8.88
C GLU A 64 -35.67 0.36 8.66
N GLY A 65 -35.72 0.96 7.46
CA GLY A 65 -36.66 2.04 7.09
C GLY A 65 -37.76 1.59 6.13
#